data_AF-A0A1Y3AYL6-F1
#
_entry.id   AF-A0A1Y3AYL6-F1
#
_cell.length_a   1.000
_cell.length_b   1.000
_cell.length_c   1.000
_cell.angle_alpha   90.00
_cell.angle_beta   90.00
_cell.angle_gamma   90.00
#
_symmetry.space_group_name_H-M   'P 1'
#
loop_
_entity.id
_entity.type
_entity.pdbx_description
1 polymer ?
#
loop_
_entity_poly.entity_id
_entity_poly.type
_entity_poly.pdbx_seq_one_letter_code
_entity_poly.pdbx_strand_id
1 'polypeptide(L)'
;QTERKVYQFGKTKIFFRPGQVALLERIRSQKLRECAILIQKMIRGWLERKRYQRIRQATLALQRYGRGWLARRHYQHLRQTKAATVIQKYWRGYVQHCRYQTIRKSIMAIQTCGRAYLARKRYEQMRKNRAAITIQRYWRGYWAQKQYQKSRKRIIIAQSCVRRFLAKKEYRRLRIEARSVEHVTNLNKGLEKKIMTLQQRIDDLVEENRLLKLTEGRYTTLRQEMVQMGTELTEMKQRQRQDYLQAQNYQSQLEKLITVNKELEQKVIRLEETKLELEGKIGEILNNKKQMAADLEKIDEAVQRREHELREQFERERQILIAEREEEKTSKQQLLFKYMDLEEMQKTTGEHNVNKRFGDDAINSLQSD
;
A
#
# COMPACT_ATOMS: atom_id res chain seq x y z
N GLN A 1 46.73 179.27 49.31
CA GLN A 1 47.37 180.20 48.34
C GLN A 1 46.48 180.25 47.10
N THR A 2 46.30 181.41 46.47
CA THR A 2 45.42 181.56 45.29
C THR A 2 46.13 181.09 44.02
N GLU A 3 45.52 180.15 43.30
CA GLU A 3 46.02 179.74 41.99
C GLU A 3 46.00 180.93 41.01
N ARG A 4 47.16 181.30 40.48
CA ARG A 4 47.28 182.38 39.50
C ARG A 4 46.62 181.96 38.20
N LYS A 5 45.41 182.46 37.93
CA LYS A 5 44.66 182.21 36.68
C LYS A 5 45.58 182.31 35.47
N VAL A 6 45.68 181.19 34.74
CA VAL A 6 46.65 180.92 33.68
C VAL A 6 46.18 181.45 32.32
N TYR A 7 44.86 181.56 32.17
CA TYR A 7 44.13 182.11 31.03
C TYR A 7 42.91 182.91 31.51
N GLN A 8 42.35 183.74 30.63
CA GLN A 8 41.13 184.52 30.88
C GLN A 8 40.28 184.63 29.61
N PHE A 9 38.96 184.47 29.74
CA PHE A 9 38.01 184.75 28.67
C PHE A 9 37.70 186.25 28.61
N GLY A 10 37.82 186.85 27.42
CA GLY A 10 37.19 188.12 27.06
C GLY A 10 35.95 187.89 26.18
N LYS A 11 35.26 188.97 25.77
CA LYS A 11 34.00 188.89 25.00
C LYS A 11 34.11 188.10 23.68
N THR A 12 35.28 188.07 23.04
CA THR A 12 35.50 187.43 21.72
C THR A 12 36.83 186.68 21.58
N LYS A 13 37.69 186.68 22.60
CA LYS A 13 39.06 186.10 22.56
C LYS A 13 39.44 185.52 23.93
N ILE A 14 40.32 184.51 23.92
CA ILE A 14 40.94 183.95 25.13
C ILE A 14 42.36 184.52 25.26
N PHE A 15 42.69 185.09 26.40
CA PHE A 15 44.01 185.61 26.73
C PHE A 15 44.79 184.56 27.52
N PHE A 16 46.02 184.27 27.08
CA PHE A 16 46.92 183.29 27.69
C PHE A 16 48.17 183.97 28.24
N ARG A 17 48.72 183.47 29.35
CA ARG A 17 50.08 183.82 29.77
C ARG A 17 51.11 183.27 28.76
N PRO A 18 52.31 183.88 28.64
CA PRO A 18 53.39 183.34 27.82
C PRO A 18 53.68 181.86 28.10
N GLY A 19 54.06 181.12 27.06
CA GLY A 19 54.33 179.68 27.11
C GLY A 19 53.09 178.75 27.13
N GLN A 20 51.89 179.24 27.48
CA GLN A 20 50.72 178.38 27.64
C GLN A 20 50.19 177.78 26.33
N VAL A 21 50.27 178.51 25.22
CA VAL A 21 49.92 177.98 23.89
C VAL A 21 50.90 176.85 23.48
N ALA A 22 52.18 176.97 23.82
CA ALA A 22 53.17 175.91 23.57
C ALA A 22 52.93 174.67 24.45
N LEU A 23 52.41 174.84 25.68
CA LEU A 23 51.96 173.72 26.52
C LEU A 23 50.76 173.00 25.90
N LEU A 24 49.77 173.73 25.38
CA LEU A 24 48.62 173.15 24.68
C LEU A 24 49.06 172.38 23.42
N GLU A 25 49.98 172.93 22.62
CA GLU A 25 50.55 172.23 21.46
C GLU A 25 51.36 170.98 21.84
N ARG A 26 52.11 171.02 22.94
CA ARG A 26 52.79 169.83 23.50
C ARG A 26 51.78 168.74 23.89
N ILE A 27 50.67 169.11 24.52
CA ILE A 27 49.60 168.19 24.92
C ILE A 27 48.88 167.62 23.69
N ARG A 28 48.52 168.45 22.70
CA ARG A 28 47.94 168.02 21.42
C ARG A 28 48.85 167.01 20.71
N SER A 29 50.12 167.34 20.60
CA SER A 29 51.15 166.46 20.03
C SER A 29 51.33 165.16 20.81
N GLN A 30 51.21 165.19 22.13
CA GLN A 30 51.25 164.00 22.97
C GLN A 30 50.03 163.10 22.74
N LYS A 31 48.82 163.66 22.67
CA LYS A 31 47.60 162.86 22.40
C LYS A 31 47.64 162.20 21.03
N LEU A 32 48.13 162.90 19.99
CA LEU A 32 48.35 162.29 18.67
C LEU A 32 49.37 161.13 18.72
N ARG A 33 50.46 161.26 19.51
CA ARG A 33 51.41 160.15 19.73
C ARG A 33 50.78 158.98 20.50
N GLU A 34 49.99 159.24 21.54
CA GLU A 34 49.28 158.20 22.30
C GLU A 34 48.33 157.38 21.40
N CYS A 35 47.56 158.05 20.54
CA CYS A 35 46.70 157.39 19.55
C CYS A 35 47.52 156.56 18.54
N ALA A 36 48.62 157.09 18.01
CA ALA A 36 49.49 156.37 17.08
C ALA A 36 50.12 155.12 17.72
N ILE A 37 50.57 155.22 18.98
CA ILE A 37 51.12 154.09 19.75
C ILE A 37 50.06 153.01 19.97
N LEU A 38 48.80 153.38 20.25
CA LEU A 38 47.69 152.44 20.40
C LEU A 38 47.47 151.64 19.10
N ILE A 39 47.38 152.33 17.95
CA ILE A 39 47.21 151.70 16.64
C ILE A 39 48.40 150.75 16.33
N GLN A 40 49.63 151.22 16.51
CA GLN A 40 50.84 150.41 16.30
C GLN A 40 50.89 149.17 17.21
N LYS A 41 50.50 149.31 18.49
CA LYS A 41 50.40 148.20 19.46
C LYS A 41 49.40 147.13 18.99
N MET A 42 48.21 147.56 18.55
CA MET A 42 47.18 146.64 18.06
C MET A 42 47.63 145.91 16.78
N ILE A 43 48.22 146.62 15.82
CA ILE A 43 48.72 146.02 14.56
C ILE A 43 49.83 144.99 14.84
N ARG A 44 50.83 145.33 15.68
CA ARG A 44 51.90 144.39 16.07
C ARG A 44 51.33 143.14 16.75
N GLY A 45 50.39 143.31 17.68
CA GLY A 45 49.72 142.20 18.36
C GLY A 45 48.89 141.31 17.41
N TRP A 46 48.22 141.90 16.41
CA TRP A 46 47.47 141.16 15.40
C TRP A 46 48.39 140.38 14.45
N LEU A 47 49.48 140.98 13.99
CA LEU A 47 50.47 140.33 13.12
C LEU A 47 51.07 139.08 13.77
N GLU A 48 51.54 139.18 15.01
CA GLU A 48 52.14 138.03 15.71
C GLU A 48 51.10 136.97 16.09
N ARG A 49 49.86 137.35 16.44
CA ARG A 49 48.75 136.37 16.58
C ARG A 49 48.50 135.61 15.28
N LYS A 50 48.48 136.30 14.12
CA LYS A 50 48.29 135.71 12.78
C LYS A 50 49.52 134.91 12.30
N ARG A 51 50.72 135.19 12.82
CA ARG A 51 51.93 134.38 12.62
C ARG A 51 51.86 133.09 13.44
N TYR A 52 51.60 133.20 14.74
CA TYR A 52 51.47 132.06 15.66
C TYR A 52 50.36 131.09 15.22
N GLN A 53 49.19 131.59 14.81
CA GLN A 53 48.10 130.75 14.30
C GLN A 53 48.51 129.91 13.08
N ARG A 54 49.21 130.51 12.10
CA ARG A 54 49.72 129.78 10.91
C ARG A 54 50.73 128.70 11.30
N ILE A 55 51.68 129.01 12.19
CA ILE A 55 52.67 128.04 12.69
C ILE A 55 51.94 126.89 13.41
N ARG A 56 51.03 127.20 14.35
CA ARG A 56 50.27 126.19 15.11
C ARG A 56 49.44 125.29 14.18
N GLN A 57 48.79 125.84 13.15
CA GLN A 57 48.04 125.06 12.15
C GLN A 57 48.97 124.12 11.36
N ALA A 58 50.12 124.59 10.89
CA ALA A 58 51.10 123.78 10.19
C ALA A 58 51.68 122.66 11.08
N THR A 59 52.04 122.97 12.33
CA THR A 59 52.53 121.98 13.31
C THR A 59 51.47 120.92 13.62
N LEU A 60 50.21 121.30 13.84
CA LEU A 60 49.12 120.36 14.09
C LEU A 60 48.84 119.48 12.86
N ALA A 61 48.89 120.03 11.65
CA ALA A 61 48.77 119.26 10.42
C ALA A 61 49.91 118.23 10.29
N LEU A 62 51.16 118.64 10.45
CA LEU A 62 52.33 117.76 10.40
C LEU A 62 52.25 116.64 11.45
N GLN A 63 51.90 116.98 12.70
CA GLN A 63 51.71 115.98 13.76
C GLN A 63 50.57 114.99 13.43
N ARG A 64 49.47 115.46 12.83
CA ARG A 64 48.35 114.60 12.38
C ARG A 64 48.82 113.60 11.31
N TYR A 65 49.59 114.05 10.31
CA TYR A 65 50.15 113.18 9.29
C TYR A 65 51.18 112.19 9.87
N GLY A 66 52.07 112.64 10.75
CA GLY A 66 53.07 111.79 11.41
C GLY A 66 52.45 110.67 12.27
N ARG A 67 51.50 111.00 13.14
CA ARG A 67 50.75 110.01 13.94
C ARG A 67 50.00 109.01 13.04
N GLY A 68 49.36 109.50 11.98
CA GLY A 68 48.67 108.64 11.00
C GLY A 68 49.61 107.71 10.22
N TRP A 69 50.82 108.17 9.86
CA TRP A 69 51.83 107.35 9.19
C TRP A 69 52.39 106.27 10.11
N LEU A 70 52.72 106.60 11.36
CA LEU A 70 53.16 105.64 12.38
C LEU A 70 52.12 104.54 12.59
N ALA A 71 50.84 104.91 12.77
CA ALA A 71 49.75 103.96 12.95
C ALA A 71 49.58 103.01 11.75
N ARG A 72 49.61 103.55 10.51
CA ARG A 72 49.53 102.73 9.29
C ARG A 72 50.72 101.79 9.14
N ARG A 73 51.95 102.27 9.40
CA ARG A 73 53.17 101.44 9.34
C ARG A 73 53.14 100.30 10.37
N HIS A 74 52.71 100.59 11.60
CA HIS A 74 52.58 99.59 12.65
C HIS A 74 51.51 98.54 12.30
N TYR A 75 50.33 98.97 11.84
CA TYR A 75 49.27 98.06 11.39
C TYR A 75 49.71 97.19 10.20
N GLN A 76 50.44 97.76 9.22
CA GLN A 76 50.97 97.00 8.09
C GLN A 76 51.95 95.92 8.54
N HIS A 77 52.84 96.22 9.50
CA HIS A 77 53.72 95.23 10.11
C HIS A 77 52.94 94.12 10.84
N LEU A 78 51.96 94.47 11.68
CA LEU A 78 51.07 93.50 12.35
C LEU A 78 50.30 92.60 11.36
N ARG A 79 49.85 93.16 10.23
CA ARG A 79 49.19 92.40 9.16
C ARG A 79 50.15 91.42 8.49
N GLN A 80 51.40 91.84 8.23
CA GLN A 80 52.44 90.99 7.65
C GLN A 80 52.85 89.86 8.60
N THR A 81 53.11 90.14 9.88
CA THR A 81 53.49 89.11 10.87
C THR A 81 52.35 88.14 11.15
N LYS A 82 51.09 88.62 11.23
CA LYS A 82 49.92 87.74 11.33
C LYS A 82 49.77 86.84 10.11
N ALA A 83 49.93 87.38 8.89
CA ALA A 83 49.88 86.58 7.66
C ALA A 83 50.99 85.51 7.62
N ALA A 84 52.24 85.87 7.95
CA ALA A 84 53.35 84.94 8.03
C ALA A 84 53.10 83.83 9.08
N THR A 85 52.58 84.19 10.25
CA THR A 85 52.24 83.23 11.32
C THR A 85 51.15 82.25 10.89
N VAL A 86 50.13 82.72 10.17
CA VAL A 86 49.06 81.89 9.59
C VAL A 86 49.61 80.91 8.55
N ILE A 87 50.42 81.39 7.60
CA ILE A 87 51.07 80.54 6.58
C ILE A 87 51.95 79.47 7.25
N GLN A 88 52.80 79.87 8.20
CA GLN A 88 53.65 78.94 8.95
C GLN A 88 52.85 77.91 9.77
N LYS A 89 51.70 78.30 10.36
CA LYS A 89 50.80 77.39 11.10
C LYS A 89 50.27 76.29 10.16
N TYR A 90 49.72 76.68 9.01
CA TYR A 90 49.20 75.72 8.04
C TYR A 90 50.30 74.83 7.43
N TRP A 91 51.47 75.40 7.11
CA TRP A 91 52.61 74.63 6.61
C TRP A 91 53.10 73.58 7.61
N ARG A 92 53.33 73.95 8.88
CA ARG A 92 53.74 73.00 9.93
C ARG A 92 52.70 71.88 10.12
N GLY A 93 51.41 72.21 10.08
CA GLY A 93 50.32 71.23 10.13
C GLY A 93 50.31 70.28 8.93
N TYR A 94 50.47 70.81 7.72
CA TYR A 94 50.52 70.03 6.48
C TYR A 94 51.70 69.04 6.48
N VAL A 95 52.92 69.50 6.78
CA VAL A 95 54.12 68.65 6.83
C VAL A 95 53.95 67.50 7.83
N GLN A 96 53.42 67.78 9.02
CA GLN A 96 53.18 66.74 10.03
C GLN A 96 52.05 65.79 9.62
N HIS A 97 50.99 66.27 8.95
CA HIS A 97 49.94 65.41 8.41
C HIS A 97 50.47 64.48 7.32
N CYS A 98 51.26 64.98 6.37
CA CYS A 98 51.91 64.17 5.33
C CYS A 98 52.84 63.11 5.95
N ARG A 99 53.67 63.49 6.95
CA ARG A 99 54.52 62.54 7.68
C ARG A 99 53.71 61.44 8.37
N TYR A 100 52.64 61.80 9.06
CA TYR A 100 51.72 60.85 9.69
C TYR A 100 51.07 59.90 8.68
N GLN A 101 50.56 60.43 7.56
CA GLN A 101 49.93 59.62 6.51
C GLN A 101 50.91 58.62 5.88
N THR A 102 52.16 59.02 5.62
CA THR A 102 53.20 58.13 5.11
C THR A 102 53.51 57.00 6.11
N ILE A 103 53.74 57.34 7.39
CA ILE A 103 53.98 56.34 8.44
C ILE A 103 52.78 55.38 8.58
N ARG A 104 51.55 55.91 8.59
CA ARG A 104 50.31 55.12 8.66
C ARG A 104 50.18 54.16 7.47
N LYS A 105 50.45 54.62 6.24
CA LYS A 105 50.45 53.76 5.03
C LYS A 105 51.46 52.62 5.16
N SER A 106 52.69 52.90 5.59
CA SER A 106 53.72 51.87 5.81
C SER A 106 53.32 50.86 6.90
N ILE A 107 52.78 51.32 8.03
CA ILE A 107 52.27 50.44 9.10
C ILE A 107 51.13 49.57 8.60
N MET A 108 50.17 50.14 7.84
CA MET A 108 49.06 49.37 7.27
C MET A 108 49.55 48.30 6.29
N ALA A 109 50.54 48.61 5.43
CA ALA A 109 51.15 47.64 4.52
C ALA A 109 51.86 46.50 5.27
N ILE A 110 52.65 46.82 6.30
CA ILE A 110 53.32 45.81 7.14
C ILE A 110 52.27 44.92 7.84
N GLN A 111 51.20 45.51 8.36
CA GLN A 111 50.12 44.76 9.02
C GLN A 111 49.33 43.87 8.06
N THR A 112 49.02 44.30 6.83
CA THR A 112 48.32 43.45 5.85
C THR A 112 49.22 42.32 5.37
N CYS A 113 50.50 42.58 5.07
CA CYS A 113 51.48 41.56 4.73
C CYS A 113 51.66 40.53 5.86
N GLY A 114 51.79 40.98 7.12
CA GLY A 114 51.91 40.11 8.29
C GLY A 114 50.68 39.23 8.51
N ARG A 115 49.47 39.80 8.41
CA ARG A 115 48.20 39.04 8.49
C ARG A 115 48.10 38.00 7.37
N ALA A 116 48.44 38.37 6.13
CA ALA A 116 48.43 37.47 4.98
C ALA A 116 49.45 36.33 5.13
N TYR A 117 50.66 36.60 5.61
CA TYR A 117 51.67 35.58 5.90
C TYR A 117 51.19 34.59 6.98
N LEU A 118 50.64 35.09 8.09
CA LEU A 118 50.10 34.24 9.16
C LEU A 118 48.93 33.38 8.67
N ALA A 119 48.04 33.92 7.83
CA ALA A 119 46.95 33.16 7.21
C ALA A 119 47.47 32.04 6.28
N ARG A 120 48.45 32.35 5.41
CA ARG A 120 49.11 31.35 4.54
C ARG A 120 49.78 30.25 5.34
N LYS A 121 50.54 30.60 6.40
CA LYS A 121 51.22 29.63 7.28
C LYS A 121 50.23 28.69 8.00
N ARG A 122 49.11 29.23 8.50
CA ARG A 122 48.02 28.43 9.09
C ARG A 122 47.38 27.48 8.06
N TYR A 123 47.09 27.98 6.86
CA TYR A 123 46.53 27.18 5.76
C TYR A 123 47.49 26.07 5.31
N GLU A 124 48.79 26.35 5.21
CA GLU A 124 49.82 25.36 4.86
C GLU A 124 49.90 24.23 5.89
N GLN A 125 49.88 24.57 7.19
CA GLN A 125 49.83 23.56 8.26
C GLN A 125 48.54 22.72 8.18
N MET A 126 47.38 23.35 7.91
CA MET A 126 46.13 22.62 7.71
C MET A 126 46.20 21.69 6.48
N ARG A 127 46.85 22.11 5.39
CA ARG A 127 47.13 21.27 4.20
C ARG A 127 48.00 20.06 4.56
N LYS A 128 49.09 20.28 5.30
CA LYS A 128 50.00 19.22 5.79
C LYS A 128 49.26 18.22 6.69
N ASN A 129 48.48 18.72 7.65
CA ASN A 129 47.66 17.88 8.53
C ASN A 129 46.62 17.06 7.75
N ARG A 130 45.91 17.67 6.78
CA ARG A 130 44.91 16.97 5.95
C ARG A 130 45.54 15.90 5.06
N ALA A 131 46.72 16.16 4.50
CA ALA A 131 47.49 15.16 3.75
C ALA A 131 47.89 13.98 4.64
N ALA A 132 48.43 14.23 5.83
CA ALA A 132 48.77 13.19 6.81
C ALA A 132 47.54 12.35 7.22
N ILE A 133 46.40 12.98 7.52
CA ILE A 133 45.13 12.30 7.83
C ILE A 133 44.68 11.42 6.65
N THR A 134 44.87 11.89 5.41
CA THR A 134 44.50 11.14 4.20
C THR A 134 45.36 9.89 4.04
N ILE A 135 46.68 10.02 4.20
CA ILE A 135 47.63 8.90 4.18
C ILE A 135 47.29 7.89 5.29
N GLN A 136 47.06 8.36 6.52
CA GLN A 136 46.68 7.49 7.64
C GLN A 136 45.35 6.77 7.41
N ARG A 137 44.35 7.42 6.78
CA ARG A 137 43.07 6.80 6.42
C ARG A 137 43.28 5.63 5.46
N TYR A 138 44.04 5.84 4.39
CA TYR A 138 44.34 4.79 3.42
C TYR A 138 45.16 3.65 4.04
N TRP A 139 46.16 3.96 4.89
CA TRP A 139 46.94 2.94 5.60
C TRP A 139 46.07 2.08 6.54
N ARG A 140 45.22 2.71 7.37
CA ARG A 140 44.31 1.99 8.27
C ARG A 140 43.34 1.08 7.49
N GLY A 141 42.78 1.57 6.38
CA GLY A 141 41.91 0.79 5.48
C GLY A 141 42.64 -0.40 4.83
N TYR A 142 43.84 -0.17 4.28
CA TYR A 142 44.68 -1.23 3.69
C TYR A 142 45.04 -2.30 4.73
N TRP A 143 45.44 -1.90 5.93
CA TRP A 143 45.81 -2.83 7.00
C TRP A 143 44.62 -3.67 7.45
N ALA A 144 43.45 -3.06 7.66
CA ALA A 144 42.21 -3.78 8.00
C ALA A 144 41.83 -4.79 6.90
N GLN A 145 41.86 -4.39 5.63
CA GLN A 145 41.57 -5.27 4.50
C GLN A 145 42.59 -6.43 4.40
N LYS A 146 43.88 -6.17 4.67
CA LYS A 146 44.93 -7.19 4.69
C LYS A 146 44.72 -8.23 5.81
N GLN A 147 44.28 -7.80 7.00
CA GLN A 147 43.92 -8.71 8.08
C GLN A 147 42.64 -9.51 7.76
N TYR A 148 41.61 -8.85 7.22
CA TYR A 148 40.38 -9.52 6.77
C TYR A 148 40.67 -10.63 5.74
N GLN A 149 41.47 -10.34 4.71
CA GLN A 149 41.86 -11.34 3.71
C GLN A 149 42.66 -12.51 4.33
N LYS A 150 43.56 -12.24 5.28
CA LYS A 150 44.32 -13.27 6.02
C LYS A 150 43.40 -14.17 6.84
N SER A 151 42.44 -13.61 7.57
CA SER A 151 41.44 -14.35 8.35
C SER A 151 40.48 -15.12 7.44
N ARG A 152 39.98 -14.50 6.37
CA ARG A 152 39.11 -15.15 5.37
C ARG A 152 39.78 -16.35 4.71
N LYS A 153 41.06 -16.24 4.32
CA LYS A 153 41.83 -17.37 3.76
C LYS A 153 41.95 -18.53 4.77
N ARG A 154 42.22 -18.23 6.05
CA ARG A 154 42.23 -19.25 7.13
C ARG A 154 40.88 -19.94 7.30
N ILE A 155 39.79 -19.16 7.34
CA ILE A 155 38.42 -19.68 7.47
C ILE A 155 38.04 -20.57 6.28
N ILE A 156 38.32 -20.15 5.04
CA ILE A 156 38.03 -20.94 3.84
C ILE A 156 38.81 -22.27 3.86
N ILE A 157 40.09 -22.27 4.26
CA ILE A 157 40.89 -23.50 4.39
C ILE A 157 40.25 -24.44 5.44
N ALA A 158 39.92 -23.92 6.63
CA ALA A 158 39.29 -24.71 7.69
C ALA A 158 37.92 -25.31 7.24
N GLN A 159 37.05 -24.49 6.65
CA GLN A 159 35.76 -24.92 6.10
C GLN A 159 35.93 -25.99 5.00
N SER A 160 36.94 -25.85 4.15
CA SER A 160 37.24 -26.82 3.08
C SER A 160 37.73 -28.16 3.65
N CYS A 161 38.57 -28.13 4.68
CA CYS A 161 38.99 -29.33 5.42
C CYS A 161 37.80 -30.02 6.10
N VAL A 162 36.91 -29.27 6.76
CA VAL A 162 35.70 -29.82 7.41
C VAL A 162 34.75 -30.43 6.37
N ARG A 163 34.46 -29.73 5.26
CA ARG A 163 33.65 -30.28 4.15
C ARG A 163 34.25 -31.57 3.58
N ARG A 164 35.58 -31.61 3.35
CA ARG A 164 36.30 -32.80 2.88
C ARG A 164 36.25 -33.94 3.90
N PHE A 165 36.32 -33.64 5.20
CA PHE A 165 36.20 -34.62 6.27
C PHE A 165 34.79 -35.23 6.33
N LEU A 166 33.74 -34.39 6.28
CA LEU A 166 32.35 -34.84 6.25
C LEU A 166 32.07 -35.71 5.03
N ALA A 167 32.46 -35.28 3.82
CA ALA A 167 32.32 -36.08 2.61
C ALA A 167 33.09 -37.42 2.68
N LYS A 168 34.29 -37.46 3.29
CA LYS A 168 35.03 -38.71 3.54
C LYS A 168 34.37 -39.59 4.61
N LYS A 169 33.74 -39.02 5.64
CA LYS A 169 32.97 -39.78 6.65
C LYS A 169 31.75 -40.42 5.99
N GLU A 170 31.05 -39.67 5.15
CA GLU A 170 29.85 -40.13 4.45
C GLU A 170 30.16 -41.22 3.42
N TYR A 171 31.17 -41.01 2.57
CA TYR A 171 31.67 -42.05 1.66
C TYR A 171 32.09 -43.33 2.42
N ARG A 172 32.72 -43.20 3.59
CA ARG A 172 33.06 -44.36 4.44
C ARG A 172 31.82 -45.07 4.97
N ARG A 173 30.77 -44.35 5.38
CA ARG A 173 29.48 -44.92 5.82
C ARG A 173 28.85 -45.73 4.69
N LEU A 174 28.58 -45.09 3.56
CA LEU A 174 27.96 -45.72 2.38
C LEU A 174 28.78 -46.90 1.84
N ARG A 175 30.11 -46.86 1.90
CA ARG A 175 30.98 -47.96 1.50
C ARG A 175 31.01 -49.13 2.50
N ILE A 176 30.74 -48.90 3.78
CA ILE A 176 30.57 -49.97 4.77
C ILE A 176 29.18 -50.60 4.59
N GLU A 177 28.15 -49.79 4.41
CA GLU A 177 26.77 -50.20 4.15
C GLU A 177 26.65 -51.04 2.86
N ALA A 178 27.18 -50.56 1.72
CA ALA A 178 27.24 -51.32 0.47
C ALA A 178 28.17 -52.55 0.49
N ARG A 179 28.89 -52.78 1.61
CA ARG A 179 29.68 -54.00 1.88
C ARG A 179 29.09 -54.84 3.01
N SER A 180 28.01 -54.42 3.65
CA SER A 180 27.36 -55.20 4.68
C SER A 180 26.57 -56.33 4.04
N VAL A 181 26.55 -57.49 4.70
CA VAL A 181 25.69 -58.62 4.31
C VAL A 181 24.21 -58.21 4.36
N GLU A 182 23.86 -57.20 5.14
CA GLU A 182 22.51 -56.64 5.23
C GLU A 182 22.05 -55.95 3.93
N HIS A 183 22.92 -55.19 3.24
CA HIS A 183 22.55 -54.62 1.94
C HIS A 183 22.37 -55.71 0.88
N VAL A 184 23.26 -56.72 0.85
CA VAL A 184 23.15 -57.86 -0.07
C VAL A 184 21.89 -58.68 0.21
N THR A 185 21.58 -58.97 1.48
CA THR A 185 20.37 -59.73 1.85
C THR A 185 19.09 -58.93 1.64
N ASN A 186 19.10 -57.60 1.77
CA ASN A 186 17.91 -56.79 1.46
C ASN A 186 17.71 -56.61 -0.06
N LEU A 187 18.78 -56.57 -0.85
CA LEU A 187 18.70 -56.67 -2.32
C LEU A 187 18.19 -58.06 -2.73
N ASN A 188 18.70 -59.14 -2.13
CA ASN A 188 18.22 -60.50 -2.36
C ASN A 188 16.74 -60.65 -1.97
N LYS A 189 16.27 -60.15 -0.82
CA LYS A 189 14.83 -60.12 -0.48
C LYS A 189 13.99 -59.34 -1.50
N GLY A 190 14.55 -58.30 -2.10
CA GLY A 190 13.93 -57.56 -3.19
C GLY A 190 13.81 -58.39 -4.47
N LEU A 191 14.87 -59.13 -4.81
CA LEU A 191 14.89 -60.07 -5.94
C LEU A 191 14.01 -61.30 -5.68
N GLU A 192 14.01 -61.88 -4.49
CA GLU A 192 13.14 -62.97 -4.04
C GLU A 192 11.67 -62.57 -4.18
N LYS A 193 11.27 -61.38 -3.68
CA LYS A 193 9.92 -60.86 -3.92
C LYS A 193 9.61 -60.69 -5.40
N LYS A 194 10.56 -60.19 -6.20
CA LYS A 194 10.39 -60.04 -7.66
C LYS A 194 10.19 -61.40 -8.33
N ILE A 195 11.01 -62.39 -7.97
CA ILE A 195 10.93 -63.78 -8.42
C ILE A 195 9.59 -64.38 -8.01
N MET A 196 9.15 -64.26 -6.75
CA MET A 196 7.83 -64.74 -6.31
C MET A 196 6.69 -64.12 -7.11
N THR A 197 6.70 -62.80 -7.35
CA THR A 197 5.67 -62.15 -8.19
C THR A 197 5.72 -62.58 -9.66
N LEU A 198 6.90 -62.89 -10.19
CA LEU A 198 7.05 -63.41 -11.55
C LEU A 198 6.68 -64.91 -11.63
N GLN A 199 6.94 -65.67 -10.58
CA GLN A 199 6.58 -67.08 -10.46
C GLN A 199 5.06 -67.22 -10.38
N GLN A 200 4.41 -66.48 -9.47
CA GLN A 200 2.95 -66.38 -9.45
C GLN A 200 2.39 -65.93 -10.80
N ARG A 201 3.03 -64.98 -11.49
CA ARG A 201 2.58 -64.56 -12.82
C ARG A 201 2.79 -65.63 -13.91
N ILE A 202 3.78 -66.49 -13.78
CA ILE A 202 3.99 -67.67 -14.63
C ILE A 202 2.93 -68.73 -14.31
N ASP A 203 2.64 -68.98 -13.03
CA ASP A 203 1.64 -69.94 -12.59
C ASP A 203 0.22 -69.51 -13.02
N ASP A 204 -0.11 -68.21 -12.88
CA ASP A 204 -1.31 -67.57 -13.45
C ASP A 204 -1.41 -67.86 -14.95
N LEU A 205 -0.35 -67.58 -15.71
CA LEU A 205 -0.30 -67.76 -17.17
C LEU A 205 -0.34 -69.24 -17.58
N VAL A 206 0.17 -70.15 -16.75
CA VAL A 206 0.11 -71.60 -16.98
C VAL A 206 -1.30 -72.12 -16.77
N GLU A 207 -2.00 -71.71 -15.71
CA GLU A 207 -3.39 -72.12 -15.49
C GLU A 207 -4.35 -71.40 -16.46
N GLU A 208 -4.07 -70.16 -16.86
CA GLU A 208 -4.75 -69.48 -17.98
C GLU A 208 -4.54 -70.24 -19.30
N ASN A 209 -3.32 -70.70 -19.60
CA ASN A 209 -3.06 -71.58 -20.75
C ASN A 209 -3.74 -72.95 -20.63
N ARG A 210 -3.94 -73.48 -19.42
CA ARG A 210 -4.64 -74.74 -19.18
C ARG A 210 -6.15 -74.61 -19.37
N LEU A 211 -6.72 -73.50 -18.89
CA LEU A 211 -8.11 -73.12 -19.14
C LEU A 211 -8.34 -72.85 -20.64
N LEU A 212 -7.40 -72.18 -21.31
CA LEU A 212 -7.41 -71.98 -22.76
C LEU A 212 -7.34 -73.32 -23.52
N LYS A 213 -6.53 -74.30 -23.08
CA LYS A 213 -6.56 -75.65 -23.67
C LYS A 213 -7.87 -76.40 -23.41
N LEU A 214 -8.54 -76.15 -22.28
CA LEU A 214 -9.87 -76.68 -21.96
C LEU A 214 -11.02 -76.00 -22.72
N THR A 215 -10.83 -74.76 -23.19
CA THR A 215 -11.77 -74.09 -24.10
C THR A 215 -11.44 -74.37 -25.56
N GLU A 216 -10.16 -74.51 -25.93
CA GLU A 216 -9.70 -74.98 -27.24
C GLU A 216 -10.17 -76.41 -27.50
N GLY A 217 -10.02 -77.32 -26.54
CA GLY A 217 -10.58 -78.67 -26.61
C GLY A 217 -12.09 -78.66 -26.88
N ARG A 218 -12.85 -77.84 -26.15
CA ARG A 218 -14.28 -77.64 -26.40
C ARG A 218 -14.58 -76.97 -27.75
N TYR A 219 -13.72 -76.06 -28.23
CA TYR A 219 -13.82 -75.51 -29.59
C TYR A 219 -13.50 -76.56 -30.65
N THR A 220 -12.61 -77.53 -30.40
CA THR A 220 -12.33 -78.61 -31.34
C THR A 220 -13.46 -79.63 -31.41
N THR A 221 -14.14 -79.95 -30.30
CA THR A 221 -15.36 -80.77 -30.34
C THR A 221 -16.51 -80.02 -31.01
N LEU A 222 -16.77 -78.75 -30.65
CA LEU A 222 -17.79 -77.93 -31.33
C LEU A 222 -17.48 -77.75 -32.83
N ARG A 223 -16.20 -77.70 -33.21
CA ARG A 223 -15.76 -77.63 -34.62
C ARG A 223 -15.91 -78.97 -35.34
N GLN A 224 -15.75 -80.10 -34.66
CA GLN A 224 -16.05 -81.43 -35.21
C GLN A 224 -17.56 -81.60 -35.38
N GLU A 225 -18.37 -81.21 -34.40
CA GLU A 225 -19.84 -81.16 -34.50
C GLU A 225 -20.29 -80.22 -35.63
N MET A 226 -19.71 -79.02 -35.76
CA MET A 226 -19.98 -78.08 -36.87
C MET A 226 -19.56 -78.63 -38.24
N VAL A 227 -18.51 -79.45 -38.31
CA VAL A 227 -18.09 -80.12 -39.55
C VAL A 227 -19.01 -81.30 -39.88
N GLN A 228 -19.43 -82.10 -38.89
CA GLN A 228 -20.40 -83.18 -39.05
C GLN A 228 -21.76 -82.62 -39.51
N MET A 229 -22.32 -81.65 -38.78
CA MET A 229 -23.50 -80.88 -39.17
C MET A 229 -23.33 -80.23 -40.54
N GLY A 230 -22.12 -79.78 -40.89
CA GLY A 230 -21.79 -79.25 -42.22
C GLY A 230 -21.93 -80.30 -43.32
N THR A 231 -21.31 -81.47 -43.13
CA THR A 231 -21.40 -82.60 -44.08
C THR A 231 -22.82 -83.15 -44.19
N GLU A 232 -23.52 -83.33 -43.06
CA GLU A 232 -24.90 -83.78 -43.02
C GLU A 232 -25.83 -82.78 -43.70
N LEU A 233 -25.65 -81.47 -43.49
CA LEU A 233 -26.43 -80.44 -44.17
C LEU A 233 -26.16 -80.42 -45.68
N THR A 234 -24.95 -80.75 -46.15
CA THR A 234 -24.68 -80.90 -47.59
C THR A 234 -25.26 -82.18 -48.18
N GLU A 235 -25.17 -83.32 -47.51
CA GLU A 235 -25.78 -84.58 -47.98
C GLU A 235 -27.31 -84.49 -47.98
N MET A 236 -27.91 -83.96 -46.90
CA MET A 236 -29.35 -83.77 -46.81
C MET A 236 -29.85 -82.82 -47.91
N LYS A 237 -29.12 -81.73 -48.21
CA LYS A 237 -29.45 -80.83 -49.33
C LYS A 237 -29.28 -81.46 -50.71
N GLN A 238 -28.42 -82.48 -50.88
CA GLN A 238 -28.32 -83.23 -52.13
C GLN A 238 -29.41 -84.28 -52.26
N ARG A 239 -29.66 -85.10 -51.22
CA ARG A 239 -30.77 -86.07 -51.16
C ARG A 239 -32.11 -85.37 -51.42
N GLN A 240 -32.42 -84.33 -50.64
CA GLN A 240 -33.63 -83.52 -50.79
C GLN A 240 -33.79 -82.92 -52.21
N ARG A 241 -32.70 -82.68 -52.95
CA ARG A 241 -32.78 -82.18 -54.34
C ARG A 241 -33.07 -83.28 -55.37
N GLN A 242 -32.57 -84.50 -55.16
CA GLN A 242 -32.91 -85.65 -56.00
C GLN A 242 -34.33 -86.14 -55.69
N ASP A 243 -34.65 -86.27 -54.40
CA ASP A 243 -35.98 -86.67 -53.92
C ASP A 243 -37.07 -85.73 -54.42
N TYR A 244 -36.84 -84.40 -54.46
CA TYR A 244 -37.81 -83.44 -54.99
C TYR A 244 -38.13 -83.64 -56.48
N LEU A 245 -37.13 -83.85 -57.33
CA LEU A 245 -37.35 -84.13 -58.76
C LEU A 245 -38.00 -85.51 -59.01
N GLN A 246 -37.73 -86.48 -58.15
CA GLN A 246 -38.29 -87.83 -58.29
C GLN A 246 -39.73 -87.90 -57.75
N ALA A 247 -40.01 -87.23 -56.63
CA ALA A 247 -41.35 -87.08 -56.06
C ALA A 247 -42.29 -86.32 -56.99
N GLN A 248 -41.84 -85.24 -57.64
CA GLN A 248 -42.67 -84.44 -58.57
C GLN A 248 -43.24 -85.28 -59.73
N ASN A 249 -42.50 -86.29 -60.21
CA ASN A 249 -42.99 -87.23 -61.23
C ASN A 249 -44.05 -88.20 -60.69
N TYR A 250 -43.88 -88.74 -59.48
CA TYR A 250 -44.89 -89.60 -58.85
C TYR A 250 -46.16 -88.82 -58.45
N GLN A 251 -46.02 -87.57 -58.03
CA GLN A 251 -47.12 -86.72 -57.59
C GLN A 251 -48.09 -86.44 -58.75
N SER A 252 -47.59 -86.17 -59.96
CA SER A 252 -48.39 -86.03 -61.20
C SER A 252 -49.15 -87.30 -61.62
N GLN A 253 -48.68 -88.48 -61.20
CA GLN A 253 -49.37 -89.75 -61.43
C GLN A 253 -50.42 -90.05 -60.37
N LEU A 254 -50.14 -89.76 -59.10
CA LEU A 254 -51.03 -90.06 -57.98
C LEU A 254 -52.20 -89.07 -57.84
N GLU A 255 -52.01 -87.79 -58.19
CA GLU A 255 -53.10 -86.79 -58.15
C GLU A 255 -54.32 -87.20 -58.98
N LYS A 256 -54.10 -87.86 -60.13
CA LYS A 256 -55.16 -88.38 -61.02
C LYS A 256 -55.95 -89.55 -60.43
N LEU A 257 -55.39 -90.26 -59.45
CA LEU A 257 -56.07 -91.36 -58.75
C LEU A 257 -56.80 -90.86 -57.49
N ILE A 258 -56.21 -89.90 -56.77
CA ILE A 258 -56.83 -89.33 -55.55
C ILE A 258 -58.06 -88.48 -55.88
N THR A 259 -58.12 -87.84 -57.04
CA THR A 259 -59.35 -87.16 -57.51
C THR A 259 -60.55 -88.10 -57.62
N VAL A 260 -60.35 -89.38 -57.97
CA VAL A 260 -61.43 -90.37 -58.06
C VAL A 260 -61.90 -90.82 -56.68
N ASN A 261 -60.98 -91.04 -55.73
CA ASN A 261 -61.35 -91.46 -54.37
C ASN A 261 -62.08 -90.35 -53.58
N LYS A 262 -61.76 -89.07 -53.81
CA LYS A 262 -62.44 -87.94 -53.15
C LYS A 262 -63.95 -87.86 -53.43
N GLU A 263 -64.44 -88.41 -54.53
CA GLU A 263 -65.88 -88.43 -54.86
C GLU A 263 -66.67 -89.58 -54.19
N LEU A 264 -65.97 -90.55 -53.58
CA LEU A 264 -66.58 -91.67 -52.85
C LEU A 264 -66.75 -91.37 -51.36
N GLU A 265 -65.70 -90.88 -50.68
CA GLU A 265 -65.74 -90.63 -49.22
C GLU A 265 -66.76 -89.53 -48.85
N GLN A 266 -66.92 -88.50 -49.70
CA GLN A 266 -67.89 -87.41 -49.50
C GLN A 266 -69.38 -87.84 -49.51
N LYS A 267 -69.67 -89.11 -49.81
CA LYS A 267 -71.02 -89.70 -49.73
C LYS A 267 -71.29 -90.44 -48.41
N VAL A 268 -70.26 -90.74 -47.60
CA VAL A 268 -70.41 -91.56 -46.38
C VAL A 268 -70.76 -90.71 -45.15
N ILE A 269 -69.96 -89.69 -44.84
CA ILE A 269 -70.06 -88.96 -43.55
C ILE A 269 -71.34 -88.11 -43.44
N ARG A 270 -71.99 -87.78 -44.57
CA ARG A 270 -73.34 -87.13 -44.59
C ARG A 270 -74.43 -87.96 -43.91
N LEU A 271 -74.15 -89.23 -43.56
CA LEU A 271 -75.05 -90.09 -42.79
C LEU A 271 -74.87 -89.95 -41.27
N GLU A 272 -73.69 -89.53 -40.78
CA GLU A 272 -73.44 -89.39 -39.33
C GLU A 272 -73.72 -87.98 -38.78
N GLU A 273 -73.76 -86.95 -39.64
CA GLU A 273 -74.23 -85.60 -39.27
C GLU A 273 -75.63 -85.64 -38.63
N THR A 274 -76.49 -86.57 -39.07
CA THR A 274 -77.86 -86.78 -38.53
C THR A 274 -77.93 -87.41 -37.13
N LYS A 275 -76.80 -87.89 -36.58
CA LYS A 275 -76.77 -88.61 -35.30
C LYS A 275 -76.68 -87.68 -34.09
N LEU A 276 -75.79 -86.69 -34.14
CA LEU A 276 -75.46 -85.87 -32.96
C LEU A 276 -76.55 -84.83 -32.63
N GLU A 277 -77.38 -84.44 -33.59
CA GLU A 277 -78.53 -83.53 -33.38
C GLU A 277 -79.56 -84.08 -32.37
N LEU A 278 -79.56 -85.38 -32.09
CA LEU A 278 -80.43 -86.00 -31.08
C LEU A 278 -79.89 -85.84 -29.65
N GLU A 279 -78.58 -85.76 -29.45
CA GLU A 279 -77.96 -85.65 -28.11
C GLU A 279 -78.21 -84.27 -27.48
N GLY A 280 -78.35 -83.22 -28.30
CA GLY A 280 -78.64 -81.86 -27.85
C GLY A 280 -79.92 -81.70 -27.03
N LYS A 281 -80.92 -82.56 -27.22
CA LYS A 281 -82.26 -82.42 -26.61
C LYS A 281 -82.34 -82.85 -25.13
N ILE A 282 -81.28 -83.43 -24.57
CA ILE A 282 -81.26 -83.89 -23.17
C ILE A 282 -80.74 -82.81 -22.21
N GLY A 283 -79.81 -81.95 -22.66
CA GLY A 283 -79.17 -80.94 -21.81
C GLY A 283 -80.14 -79.91 -21.22
N GLU A 284 -81.11 -79.46 -22.01
CA GLU A 284 -82.08 -78.43 -21.61
C GLU A 284 -83.00 -78.89 -20.46
N ILE A 285 -83.25 -80.20 -20.30
CA ILE A 285 -84.15 -80.73 -19.27
C ILE A 285 -83.53 -80.64 -17.86
N LEU A 286 -82.19 -80.63 -17.75
CA LEU A 286 -81.50 -80.48 -16.45
C LEU A 286 -81.49 -79.04 -15.92
N ASN A 287 -81.81 -78.05 -16.75
CA ASN A 287 -81.90 -76.63 -16.38
C ASN A 287 -82.81 -76.41 -15.15
N ASN A 288 -84.02 -76.98 -15.20
CA ASN A 288 -85.12 -76.57 -14.33
C ASN A 288 -85.03 -77.10 -12.88
N LYS A 289 -84.10 -78.02 -12.56
CA LYS A 289 -84.03 -78.64 -11.23
C LYS A 289 -83.26 -77.82 -10.19
N LYS A 290 -82.21 -77.08 -10.58
CA LYS A 290 -81.42 -76.28 -9.61
C LYS A 290 -82.15 -75.03 -9.11
N GLN A 291 -83.05 -74.46 -9.93
CA GLN A 291 -83.80 -73.27 -9.57
C GLN A 291 -84.66 -73.44 -8.31
N MET A 292 -85.23 -74.64 -8.08
CA MET A 292 -86.08 -74.93 -6.92
C MET A 292 -85.30 -75.07 -5.58
N ALA A 293 -83.97 -75.03 -5.58
CA ALA A 293 -83.19 -74.98 -4.34
C ALA A 293 -83.13 -73.56 -3.72
N ALA A 294 -83.49 -72.52 -4.49
CA ALA A 294 -83.27 -71.12 -4.14
C ALA A 294 -84.20 -70.54 -3.04
N ASP A 295 -85.20 -71.30 -2.59
CA ASP A 295 -86.29 -70.78 -1.74
C ASP A 295 -86.36 -71.38 -0.33
N LEU A 296 -85.38 -72.22 0.07
CA LEU A 296 -85.33 -72.81 1.42
C LEU A 296 -84.61 -71.94 2.46
N GLU A 297 -83.39 -71.44 2.21
CA GLU A 297 -82.61 -70.72 3.24
C GLU A 297 -83.20 -69.35 3.63
N LYS A 298 -84.08 -68.77 2.80
CA LYS A 298 -84.87 -67.56 3.15
C LYS A 298 -85.78 -67.75 4.37
N ILE A 299 -85.98 -68.99 4.83
CA ILE A 299 -86.75 -69.32 6.04
C ILE A 299 -85.88 -69.23 7.31
N ASP A 300 -84.56 -69.46 7.22
CA ASP A 300 -83.69 -69.52 8.40
C ASP A 300 -83.49 -68.13 9.05
N GLU A 301 -83.49 -67.08 8.22
CA GLU A 301 -83.49 -65.67 8.66
C GLU A 301 -84.66 -65.31 9.60
N ALA A 302 -85.72 -66.13 9.67
CA ALA A 302 -86.87 -65.90 10.55
C ALA A 302 -86.70 -66.45 11.97
N VAL A 303 -85.82 -67.44 12.20
CA VAL A 303 -85.81 -68.22 13.44
C VAL A 303 -85.00 -67.53 14.55
N GLN A 304 -83.70 -67.29 14.36
CA GLN A 304 -82.84 -66.86 15.47
C GLN A 304 -83.09 -65.42 15.97
N ARG A 305 -83.77 -64.58 15.17
CA ARG A 305 -84.31 -63.29 15.66
C ARG A 305 -85.23 -63.48 16.88
N ARG A 306 -85.90 -64.62 16.99
CA ARG A 306 -86.81 -64.95 18.11
C ARG A 306 -86.08 -65.52 19.33
N GLU A 307 -84.91 -66.13 19.17
CA GLU A 307 -84.13 -66.65 20.30
C GLU A 307 -83.46 -65.52 21.12
N HIS A 308 -82.94 -64.49 20.47
CA HIS A 308 -82.18 -63.44 21.16
C HIS A 308 -83.07 -62.59 22.09
N GLU A 309 -84.35 -62.39 21.73
CA GLU A 309 -85.35 -61.73 22.57
C GLU A 309 -85.63 -62.50 23.88
N LEU A 310 -85.53 -63.84 23.86
CA LEU A 310 -85.71 -64.70 25.04
C LEU A 310 -84.48 -64.73 25.96
N ARG A 311 -83.27 -64.57 25.40
CA ARG A 311 -82.03 -64.51 26.20
C ARG A 311 -81.93 -63.23 27.03
N GLU A 312 -82.54 -62.13 26.56
CA GLU A 312 -82.63 -60.86 27.29
C GLU A 312 -83.31 -60.97 28.67
N GLN A 313 -84.13 -61.99 28.93
CA GLN A 313 -84.92 -62.09 30.16
C GLN A 313 -84.21 -62.94 31.24
N PHE A 314 -83.68 -64.12 30.88
CA PHE A 314 -83.11 -65.07 31.83
C PHE A 314 -81.84 -64.60 32.56
N GLU A 315 -80.96 -63.84 31.89
CA GLU A 315 -79.69 -63.44 32.55
C GLU A 315 -79.87 -62.34 33.61
N ARG A 316 -81.00 -61.59 33.57
CA ARG A 316 -81.36 -60.63 34.63
C ARG A 316 -81.71 -61.35 35.93
N GLU A 317 -82.44 -62.46 35.85
CA GLU A 317 -82.73 -63.32 37.02
C GLU A 317 -81.48 -64.04 37.52
N ARG A 318 -80.65 -64.55 36.60
CA ARG A 318 -79.42 -65.30 36.95
C ARG A 318 -78.39 -64.47 37.73
N GLN A 319 -78.27 -63.16 37.46
CA GLN A 319 -77.33 -62.32 38.22
C GLN A 319 -77.77 -62.10 39.67
N ILE A 320 -79.07 -62.07 39.96
CA ILE A 320 -79.61 -61.97 41.32
C ILE A 320 -79.18 -63.20 42.15
N LEU A 321 -79.37 -64.40 41.59
CA LEU A 321 -79.00 -65.67 42.23
C LEU A 321 -77.47 -65.88 42.42
N ILE A 322 -76.62 -65.16 41.68
CA ILE A 322 -75.16 -65.25 41.85
C ILE A 322 -74.68 -64.32 42.97
N ALA A 323 -75.37 -63.20 43.21
CA ALA A 323 -75.09 -62.33 44.36
C ALA A 323 -75.36 -63.08 45.68
N GLU A 324 -76.44 -63.85 45.77
CA GLU A 324 -76.78 -64.68 46.94
C GLU A 324 -75.79 -65.82 47.20
N ARG A 325 -74.98 -66.23 46.20
CA ARG A 325 -74.18 -67.45 46.33
C ARG A 325 -72.81 -67.22 46.95
N GLU A 326 -71.89 -66.54 46.27
CA GLU A 326 -70.45 -66.70 46.60
C GLU A 326 -69.90 -65.73 47.66
N GLU A 327 -70.81 -65.11 48.43
CA GLU A 327 -70.61 -64.91 49.87
C GLU A 327 -70.18 -66.23 50.58
N GLU A 328 -70.65 -67.40 50.10
CA GLU A 328 -70.16 -68.73 50.53
C GLU A 328 -68.67 -69.00 50.26
N LYS A 329 -68.03 -68.29 49.30
CA LYS A 329 -66.81 -68.81 48.63
C LYS A 329 -65.59 -67.88 48.69
N THR A 330 -65.79 -66.59 48.95
CA THR A 330 -64.77 -65.75 49.60
C THR A 330 -64.28 -66.41 50.89
N SER A 331 -65.21 -67.01 51.65
CA SER A 331 -65.00 -67.88 52.82
C SER A 331 -64.16 -69.15 52.57
N LYS A 332 -63.70 -69.41 51.34
CA LYS A 332 -63.02 -70.67 50.97
C LYS A 332 -61.66 -70.54 50.29
N GLN A 333 -61.25 -69.39 49.74
CA GLN A 333 -59.97 -69.28 49.00
C GLN A 333 -59.02 -68.12 49.39
N GLN A 334 -59.31 -67.41 50.49
CA GLN A 334 -58.22 -66.94 51.37
C GLN A 334 -57.36 -68.13 51.88
N LEU A 335 -57.93 -69.34 51.82
CA LEU A 335 -57.30 -70.66 52.00
C LEU A 335 -56.33 -71.09 50.86
N LEU A 336 -56.23 -70.32 49.76
CA LEU A 336 -55.44 -70.64 48.57
C LEU A 336 -54.65 -69.39 48.05
N PHE A 337 -53.95 -68.60 48.88
CA PHE A 337 -52.81 -68.94 49.78
C PHE A 337 -51.51 -69.10 48.96
N LYS A 338 -50.76 -70.21 48.99
CA LYS A 338 -50.83 -71.26 47.96
C LYS A 338 -51.08 -70.72 46.53
N TYR A 339 -50.08 -70.50 45.68
CA TYR A 339 -48.67 -70.88 45.78
C TYR A 339 -47.85 -69.91 44.92
N MET A 340 -47.23 -68.86 45.50
CA MET A 340 -45.88 -68.88 46.09
C MET A 340 -44.71 -69.03 45.10
N ASP A 341 -44.89 -69.67 43.93
CA ASP A 341 -43.82 -70.55 43.45
C ASP A 341 -43.07 -70.12 42.16
N LEU A 342 -43.53 -69.11 41.41
CA LEU A 342 -43.07 -68.86 40.02
C LEU A 342 -42.52 -67.44 39.75
N GLU A 343 -41.77 -66.89 40.70
CA GLU A 343 -41.00 -65.64 40.53
C GLU A 343 -39.72 -65.79 39.66
N GLU A 344 -39.44 -64.78 38.81
CA GLU A 344 -38.12 -64.10 38.65
C GLU A 344 -36.89 -64.68 37.81
N MET A 345 -36.87 -64.58 36.44
CA MET A 345 -35.71 -64.73 35.45
C MET A 345 -35.98 -63.98 34.02
N GLN A 346 -35.08 -63.40 33.12
CA GLN A 346 -35.40 -62.16 32.18
C GLN A 346 -34.73 -61.70 30.66
N LYS A 347 -35.43 -61.34 29.39
CA LYS A 347 -35.31 -60.25 28.10
C LYS A 347 -35.42 -60.37 26.35
N THR A 348 -35.81 -59.41 25.27
CA THR A 348 -35.80 -59.39 23.58
C THR A 348 -36.28 -58.18 22.40
N THR A 349 -36.17 -58.11 20.91
CA THR A 349 -36.52 -57.00 19.68
C THR A 349 -36.65 -57.16 17.93
N GLY A 350 -36.91 -56.18 16.84
CA GLY A 350 -37.04 -56.20 15.16
C GLY A 350 -37.31 -54.96 13.93
N GLU A 351 -37.39 -55.01 12.45
CA GLU A 351 -37.49 -53.87 11.19
C GLU A 351 -37.81 -54.01 9.46
N HIS A 352 -37.96 -53.02 8.36
CA HIS A 352 -38.03 -53.03 6.68
C HIS A 352 -38.57 -51.88 5.45
N ASN A 353 -38.45 -51.90 3.97
CA ASN A 353 -38.82 -50.81 2.74
C ASN A 353 -38.89 -50.92 0.98
N VAL A 354 -39.22 -49.91 -0.07
CA VAL A 354 -39.55 -49.94 -1.74
C VAL A 354 -39.48 -48.68 -2.97
N ASN A 355 -39.54 -48.72 -4.46
CA ASN A 355 -39.63 -47.58 -5.71
C ASN A 355 -39.88 -47.75 -7.45
N LYS A 356 -40.04 -46.75 -8.55
CA LYS A 356 -40.30 -46.79 -10.22
C LYS A 356 -40.44 -45.54 -11.45
N ARG A 357 -40.21 -45.52 -12.92
CA ARG A 357 -40.60 -44.50 -14.22
C ARG A 357 -40.40 -44.68 -15.94
N PHE A 358 -40.53 -43.71 -17.04
CA PHE A 358 -40.60 -43.68 -18.72
C PHE A 358 -40.62 -42.25 -19.69
N GLY A 359 -40.59 -41.76 -21.09
CA GLY A 359 -40.58 -41.90 -22.75
C GLY A 359 -40.50 -40.53 -23.82
N ASP A 360 -40.58 -40.10 -25.22
CA ASP A 360 -40.66 -40.34 -26.87
C ASP A 360 -40.64 -39.01 -28.01
N ASP A 361 -40.68 -38.63 -29.45
CA ASP A 361 -40.54 -38.88 -31.10
C ASP A 361 -40.65 -37.66 -32.37
N ALA A 362 -40.35 -37.67 -33.83
CA ALA A 362 -40.58 -36.63 -35.13
C ALA A 362 -40.09 -36.65 -36.81
N ILE A 363 -40.56 -35.91 -38.02
CA ILE A 363 -40.11 -35.84 -39.64
C ILE A 363 -40.58 -34.83 -41.01
N ASN A 364 -39.83 -34.40 -42.20
CA ASN A 364 -39.97 -34.09 -43.83
C ASN A 364 -38.66 -33.53 -44.63
N SER A 365 -38.25 -34.04 -45.84
CA SER A 365 -37.25 -33.55 -46.90
C SER A 365 -35.70 -33.36 -46.66
N LEU A 366 -34.89 -33.67 -47.71
CA LEU A 366 -33.51 -33.22 -48.07
C LEU A 366 -32.21 -33.80 -47.41
N GLN A 367 -31.06 -33.41 -47.99
CA GLN A 367 -29.75 -34.12 -48.04
C GLN A 367 -28.80 -33.98 -46.83
N SER A 368 -27.78 -34.85 -46.85
CA SER A 368 -26.64 -35.01 -45.93
C SER A 368 -25.65 -33.83 -45.83
N ASP A 369 -25.12 -33.66 -44.62
CA ASP A 369 -23.68 -33.66 -44.30
C ASP A 369 -23.44 -34.65 -43.14
#